data_AF-A0A951GDX0-F1
#
_entry.id   AF-A0A951GDX0-F1
#
_cell.length_a   1.000
_cell.length_b   1.000
_cell.length_c   1.000
_cell.angle_alpha   90.00
_cell.angle_beta   90.00
_cell.angle_gamma   90.00
#
_symmetry.space_group_name_H-M   'P 1'
#
loop_
_entity.id
_entity.type
_entity.pdbx_description
1 polymer ?
#
loop_
_entity_poly.entity_id
_entity_poly.type
_entity_poly.pdbx_seq_one_letter_code
_entity_poly.pdbx_strand_id
1 'polypeptide(L)' 'LHNHTILHARSAYEDWPEPERKRHLLRLWLSPPGARPLPPVFAECYGSTTVGDRGGIICNRTRLHAPLTPG' A
#
# COMPACT_ATOMS: atom_id res chain seq x y z
N LEU A 1 4.90 7.90 2.99
CA LEU A 1 4.27 7.41 4.23
C LEU A 1 5.15 6.31 4.81
N HIS A 2 5.56 6.42 6.08
CA HIS A 2 6.26 5.33 6.76
C HIS A 2 5.22 4.48 7.52
N ASN A 3 4.82 3.35 6.94
CA ASN A 3 3.63 2.61 7.37
C ASN A 3 3.69 2.06 8.81
N HIS A 4 4.89 1.99 9.43
CA HIS A 4 5.06 1.46 10.79
C HIS A 4 5.21 2.54 11.87
N THR A 5 5.12 3.82 11.51
CA THR A 5 5.26 4.94 12.46
C THR A 5 4.23 6.05 12.26
N ILE A 6 3.57 6.08 11.09
CA ILE A 6 2.63 7.15 10.73
C ILE A 6 1.28 6.53 10.36
N LEU A 7 0.27 6.84 11.17
CA LEU A 7 -1.12 6.63 10.81
C LEU A 7 -1.55 7.71 9.81
N HIS A 8 -2.36 7.33 8.83
CA HIS A 8 -2.84 8.22 7.80
C HIS A 8 -4.30 7.90 7.47
N ALA A 9 -5.07 8.95 7.19
CA ALA A 9 -6.47 8.87 6.82
C ALA A 9 -6.77 9.88 5.70
N ARG A 10 -7.97 9.80 5.12
CA ARG A 10 -8.45 10.73 4.11
C ARG A 10 -9.79 11.30 4.55
N SER A 11 -9.96 12.62 4.43
CA SER A 11 -11.24 13.29 4.63
C SER A 11 -12.27 12.91 3.54
N ALA A 12 -13.53 13.27 3.78
CA ALA A 12 -14.57 13.24 2.76
C ALA A 12 -14.20 14.20 1.61
N TYR A 13 -14.62 13.85 0.39
CA TYR A 13 -14.44 14.66 -0.81
C TYR A 13 -15.60 14.41 -1.78
N GLU A 14 -15.90 15.38 -2.63
CA GLU A 14 -16.82 15.24 -3.75
C GLU A 14 -16.00 14.91 -5.02
N ASP A 15 -16.45 13.91 -5.78
CA ASP A 15 -15.78 13.47 -7.00
C ASP A 15 -16.44 14.08 -8.23
N TRP A 16 -15.72 14.07 -9.36
CA TRP A 16 -16.27 14.56 -10.63
C TRP A 16 -17.06 13.45 -11.35
N PRO A 17 -18.15 13.78 -12.07
CA PRO A 17 -18.84 12.81 -12.92
C PRO A 17 -17.94 12.36 -14.08
N GLU A 18 -17.11 13.26 -14.63
CA GLU A 18 -16.20 12.93 -15.73
C GLU A 18 -15.01 12.08 -15.25
N PRO A 19 -14.80 10.86 -15.77
CA PRO A 19 -13.75 9.94 -15.31
C PRO A 19 -12.34 10.53 -15.32
N GLU A 20 -12.01 11.33 -16.33
CA GLU A 20 -10.71 11.99 -16.50
C GLU A 20 -10.43 13.08 -15.46
N ARG A 21 -11.48 13.55 -14.77
CA ARG A 21 -11.38 14.55 -13.70
C ARG A 21 -11.37 13.90 -12.32
N LYS A 22 -11.73 12.61 -12.24
CA LYS A 22 -11.71 11.88 -10.97
C LYS A 22 -10.30 11.77 -10.43
N ARG A 23 -10.20 11.77 -9.10
CA ARG A 23 -8.91 11.62 -8.42
C ARG A 23 -8.36 10.21 -8.62
N HIS A 24 -7.37 10.05 -9.50
CA HIS A 24 -6.69 8.78 -9.73
C HIS A 24 -5.42 8.65 -8.88
N LEU A 25 -5.37 7.67 -7.97
CA LEU A 25 -4.21 7.41 -7.12
C LEU A 25 -3.61 6.04 -7.38
N LEU A 26 -2.30 6.01 -7.63
CA LEU A 26 -1.51 4.78 -7.63
C LEU A 26 -0.89 4.57 -6.25
N ARG A 27 -0.91 3.33 -5.76
CA ARG A 27 -0.35 2.97 -4.46
C ARG A 27 0.63 1.82 -4.59
N LEU A 28 1.82 2.01 -4.02
CA LEU A 28 2.87 1.01 -3.91
C LEU A 28 3.19 0.72 -2.44
N TRP A 29 3.58 -0.53 -2.18
CA TRP A 29 4.17 -0.95 -0.91
C TRP A 29 5.64 -1.24 -1.15
N LEU A 30 6.51 -0.62 -0.35
CA LEU A 30 7.95 -0.68 -0.54
C LEU A 30 8.65 -1.05 0.77
N SER A 31 9.61 -1.96 0.68
CA SER A 31 10.64 -2.15 1.70
C SER A 31 11.99 -1.89 1.07
N PRO A 32 12.62 -0.73 1.29
CA PRO A 32 13.95 -0.47 0.74
C PRO A 32 15.04 -1.34 1.38
N PRO A 33 16.18 -1.52 0.71
CA PRO A 33 17.41 -2.01 1.35
C PRO A 33 17.74 -1.11 2.55
N GLY A 34 17.98 -1.69 3.73
CA GLY A 34 18.24 -0.94 4.97
C GLY A 34 16.99 -0.41 5.69
N ALA A 35 15.79 -0.87 5.32
CA ALA A 35 14.59 -0.57 6.10
C ALA A 35 14.71 -1.05 7.56
N ARG A 36 13.98 -0.39 8.47
CA ARG A 36 13.92 -0.78 9.89
C ARG A 36 13.47 -2.25 10.03
N PRO A 37 14.11 -3.06 10.89
CA PRO A 37 13.62 -4.40 11.21
C PRO A 37 12.28 -4.33 11.95
N LEU A 38 11.42 -5.32 11.72
CA LEU A 38 10.14 -5.44 12.43
C LEU A 38 10.15 -6.61 13.41
N PRO A 39 9.42 -6.51 14.53
CA PRO A 39 9.16 -7.65 15.40
C PRO A 39 8.49 -8.81 14.65
N PRO A 40 8.76 -10.08 15.02
CA PRO A 40 8.23 -11.26 14.32
C PRO A 40 6.69 -11.30 14.18
N VAL A 41 5.94 -10.71 15.12
CA VAL A 41 4.47 -10.64 15.08
C VAL A 41 3.94 -9.99 13.79
N PHE A 42 4.71 -9.11 13.16
CA PHE A 42 4.31 -8.49 11.90
C PHE A 42 4.30 -9.47 10.71
N ALA A 43 4.98 -10.63 10.80
CA ALA A 43 4.95 -11.63 9.73
C ALA A 43 3.54 -12.18 9.47
N GLU A 44 2.66 -12.18 10.47
CA GLU A 44 1.27 -12.63 10.30
C GLU A 44 0.50 -11.77 9.28
N CYS A 45 0.71 -10.46 9.28
CA CYS A 45 0.06 -9.56 8.33
C CYS A 45 0.82 -9.42 7.01
N TYR A 46 2.15 -9.42 7.04
CA TYR A 46 3.00 -9.07 5.89
C TYR A 46 3.65 -10.28 5.20
N GLY A 47 3.48 -11.49 5.74
CA GLY A 47 4.10 -12.73 5.27
C GLY A 47 5.59 -12.89 5.64
N SER A 48 6.34 -11.78 5.69
CA SER A 48 7.78 -11.76 5.99
C SER A 48 8.16 -10.47 6.74
N THR A 49 9.15 -10.57 7.62
CA THR A 49 9.80 -9.39 8.24
C THR A 49 11.18 -9.09 7.65
N THR A 50 11.60 -9.83 6.61
CA THR A 50 12.89 -9.65 5.94
C THR A 50 13.02 -8.26 5.35
N VAL A 51 14.09 -7.55 5.69
CA VAL A 51 14.37 -6.22 5.16
C VAL A 51 14.68 -6.32 3.66
N GLY A 52 14.04 -5.47 2.87
CA GLY A 52 14.16 -5.49 1.41
C GLY A 52 13.19 -6.47 0.73
N ASP A 53 12.65 -7.42 1.49
CA ASP A 53 11.77 -8.48 1.00
C ASP A 53 10.51 -8.58 1.87
N ARG A 54 9.81 -7.44 1.97
CA ARG A 54 8.49 -7.32 2.57
C ARG A 54 7.67 -6.28 1.81
N GLY A 55 6.48 -6.69 1.37
CA GLY A 55 5.58 -5.89 0.56
C GLY A 55 4.37 -5.37 1.34
N GLY A 56 3.24 -5.26 0.65
CA GLY A 56 1.95 -5.02 1.31
C GLY A 56 1.36 -6.28 1.90
N ILE A 57 0.17 -6.16 2.46
CA ILE A 57 -0.63 -7.29 2.95
C ILE A 57 -1.22 -8.03 1.75
N ILE A 58 -0.91 -9.32 1.61
CA ILE A 58 -1.40 -10.21 0.54
C ILE A 58 -2.18 -11.34 1.19
N CYS A 59 -3.43 -11.52 0.77
CA CYS A 59 -4.32 -12.58 1.27
C CYS A 59 -4.53 -13.64 0.19
N ASN A 60 -5.17 -14.75 0.57
CA ASN A 60 -5.60 -15.76 -0.39
C ASN A 60 -6.45 -15.10 -1.50
N ARG A 61 -6.12 -15.39 -2.76
CA ARG A 61 -6.75 -14.85 -3.98
C ARG A 61 -6.50 -13.36 -4.26
N THR A 62 -5.56 -12.70 -3.57
CA THR A 62 -5.15 -11.35 -3.95
C THR A 62 -4.55 -11.34 -5.35
N ARG A 63 -5.15 -10.58 -6.27
CA ARG A 63 -4.61 -10.28 -7.60
C ARG A 63 -3.99 -8.89 -7.57
N LEU A 64 -2.70 -8.80 -7.87
CA LEU A 64 -2.02 -7.50 -8.01
C LEU A 64 -2.56 -6.76 -9.23
N HIS A 65 -2.95 -5.50 -9.04
CA HIS A 65 -3.55 -4.67 -10.08
C HIS A 65 -3.23 -3.19 -9.82
N ALA A 66 -2.73 -2.49 -10.85
CA ALA A 66 -2.38 -1.07 -10.80
C ALA A 66 -2.67 -0.43 -12.17
N PRO A 67 -3.93 -0.05 -12.46
CA PRO A 67 -4.31 0.47 -13.76
C PRO A 67 -3.72 1.88 -13.94
N LEU A 68 -2.97 2.07 -15.03
CA LEU A 68 -2.32 3.36 -15.33
C LEU A 68 -3.29 4.39 -15.91
N THR A 69 -4.44 3.94 -16.39
CA THR A 69 -5.52 4.79 -16.89
C THR A 69 -6.65 4.89 -15.85
N PRO A 70 -7.33 6.03 -15.73
CA PRO A 70 -8.59 6.12 -14.99
C PRO A 70 -9.61 5.12 -15.54
N GLY A 71 -10.41 4.53 -14.65
CA GLY A 71 -11.48 3.59 -14.99
C GLY A 71 -12.87 4.17 -14.80
#